data_AF-A0A9P5GBZ2-F1
#
_entry.id   AF-A0A9P5GBZ2-F1
#
_cell.length_a   1.000
_cell.length_b   1.000
_cell.length_c   1.000
_cell.angle_alpha   90.00
_cell.angle_beta   90.00
_cell.angle_gamma   90.00
#
_symmetry.space_group_name_H-M   'P 1'
#
loop_
_entity.id
_entity.type
_entity.pdbx_description
1 polymer ?
#
loop_
_entity_poly.entity_id
_entity_poly.type
_entity_poly.pdbx_seq_one_letter_code
_entity_poly.pdbx_strand_id
1 'polypeptide(L)'
;MTVYQASNAIQDLQQRYGVIGRITGKGVQAQQLTDILLRKREEHQTTLSEIGNDATPKEQFDQQYTNVFTGTVIDQLIVIDRQVDPLTPLLTQLTYEGLIDEFYGVSESGQADLPTSVVTPPSQQQQQQQQQHQQHQQRQLNQHVHDPDHTQHAVTADSRKKLNLISDQQEDLDPSDIAFTYSGYAPLSVRLVQCVIDKSSVLGPKYKKRAAVGPVTGAAAAASTGGWKGAEEILKYIPGPRVDELQHSESFIREDKLRKILVKNSGKRNAAGKNGGGAAIGNKHTVLVLFVGGITYAEISALRFVAKRSEHLYNLVIATTGIISGDKVIDACLEV
;
A
#
# COMPACT_ATOMS: atom_id res chain seq x y z
N MET A 1 9.98 -16.02 0.55
CA MET A 1 10.88 -15.04 -0.10
C MET A 1 11.58 -14.22 0.98
N THR A 2 12.92 -14.08 0.93
CA THR A 2 13.69 -13.29 1.92
C THR A 2 13.70 -11.80 1.55
N VAL A 3 14.01 -10.92 2.53
CA VAL A 3 14.16 -9.48 2.29
C VAL A 3 15.14 -9.19 1.15
N TYR A 4 16.24 -9.94 1.09
CA TYR A 4 17.24 -9.81 0.04
C TYR A 4 16.67 -10.06 -1.37
N GLN A 5 15.86 -11.10 -1.53
CA GLN A 5 15.19 -11.39 -2.81
C GLN A 5 14.21 -10.27 -3.19
N ALA A 6 13.45 -9.75 -2.22
CA ALA A 6 12.57 -8.61 -2.44
C ALA A 6 13.36 -7.37 -2.88
N SER A 7 14.49 -7.07 -2.24
CA SER A 7 15.39 -5.98 -2.65
C SER A 7 15.96 -6.16 -4.06
N ASN A 8 16.29 -7.39 -4.48
CA ASN A 8 16.70 -7.68 -5.86
C ASN A 8 15.56 -7.39 -6.85
N ALA A 9 14.35 -7.88 -6.57
CA ALA A 9 13.19 -7.65 -7.43
C ALA A 9 12.85 -6.15 -7.57
N ILE A 10 12.91 -5.38 -6.48
CA ILE A 10 12.71 -3.93 -6.52
C ILE A 10 13.84 -3.22 -7.28
N GLN A 11 15.08 -3.69 -7.18
CA GLN A 11 16.19 -3.17 -7.97
C GLN A 11 15.96 -3.41 -9.46
N ASP A 12 15.53 -4.61 -9.86
CA ASP A 12 15.22 -4.94 -11.25
C ASP A 12 14.06 -4.08 -11.79
N LEU A 13 13.05 -3.80 -10.97
CA LEU A 13 11.99 -2.85 -11.31
C LEU A 13 12.55 -1.44 -11.54
N GLN A 14 13.44 -0.97 -10.67
CA GLN A 14 14.05 0.36 -10.81
C GLN A 14 14.95 0.47 -12.06
N GLN A 15 15.65 -0.60 -12.44
CA GLN A 15 16.46 -0.64 -13.66
C GLN A 15 15.59 -0.56 -14.93
N ARG A 16 14.38 -1.13 -14.91
CA ARG A 16 13.48 -1.16 -16.07
C ARG A 16 12.56 0.06 -16.17
N TYR A 17 12.07 0.55 -15.04
CA TYR A 17 11.01 1.57 -14.97
C TYR A 17 11.45 2.90 -14.36
N GLY A 18 12.75 3.05 -14.10
CA GLY A 18 13.34 4.21 -13.47
C GLY A 18 13.32 4.16 -11.95
N VAL A 19 14.08 5.07 -11.35
CA VAL A 19 14.22 5.22 -9.89
C VAL A 19 12.90 5.59 -9.23
N ILE A 20 12.60 4.98 -8.08
CA ILE A 20 11.42 5.32 -7.29
C ILE A 20 11.68 6.61 -6.51
N GLY A 21 10.80 7.61 -6.65
CA GLY A 21 11.01 8.93 -6.06
C GLY A 21 10.95 9.00 -4.53
N ARG A 22 10.18 8.12 -3.88
CA ARG A 22 10.09 8.06 -2.42
C ARG A 22 9.89 6.65 -1.91
N ILE A 23 10.61 6.27 -0.86
CA ILE A 23 10.42 5.02 -0.13
C ILE A 23 9.91 5.35 1.27
N THR A 24 8.70 4.90 1.59
CA THR A 24 8.12 5.02 2.92
C THR A 24 7.94 3.62 3.49
N GLY A 25 8.32 3.37 4.73
CA GLY A 25 8.23 2.02 5.28
C GLY A 25 8.00 1.97 6.78
N LYS A 26 7.47 0.84 7.25
CA LYS A 26 7.29 0.53 8.67
C LYS A 26 7.70 -0.91 8.98
N GLY A 27 8.54 -1.06 10.01
CA GLY A 27 9.04 -2.33 10.54
C GLY A 27 10.49 -2.62 10.18
N VAL A 28 11.06 -3.64 10.84
CA VAL A 28 12.51 -3.93 10.81
C VAL A 28 12.92 -4.37 9.41
N GLN A 29 12.13 -5.24 8.79
CA GLN A 29 12.41 -5.76 7.45
C GLN A 29 12.25 -4.66 6.39
N ALA A 30 11.35 -3.69 6.62
CA ALA A 30 11.20 -2.53 5.75
C ALA A 30 12.43 -1.61 5.79
N GLN A 31 13.02 -1.42 6.98
CA GLN A 31 14.28 -0.69 7.13
C GLN A 31 15.43 -1.41 6.43
N GLN A 32 15.62 -2.71 6.71
CA GLN A 32 16.67 -3.50 6.06
C GLN A 32 16.54 -3.49 4.53
N LEU A 33 15.33 -3.63 3.99
CA LEU A 33 15.09 -3.55 2.55
C LEU A 33 15.53 -2.20 1.97
N THR A 34 15.19 -1.11 2.66
CA THR A 34 15.55 0.25 2.24
C THR A 34 17.06 0.45 2.28
N ASP A 35 17.71 0.04 3.36
CA ASP A 35 19.18 0.14 3.52
C ASP A 35 19.90 -0.62 2.41
N ILE A 36 19.44 -1.83 2.06
CA ILE A 36 19.98 -2.62 0.94
C ILE A 36 19.81 -1.88 -0.39
N LEU A 37 18.63 -1.27 -0.64
CA LEU A 37 18.38 -0.51 -1.87
C LEU A 37 19.25 0.74 -1.98
N LEU A 38 19.45 1.46 -0.88
CA LEU A 38 20.31 2.65 -0.82
C LEU A 38 21.77 2.25 -1.05
N ARG A 39 22.25 1.22 -0.34
CA ARG A 39 23.62 0.70 -0.52
C ARG A 39 23.89 0.26 -1.96
N LYS A 40 22.97 -0.50 -2.56
CA LYS A 40 23.10 -0.94 -3.96
C LYS A 40 23.17 0.21 -4.96
N ARG A 41 22.51 1.33 -4.65
CA ARG A 41 22.63 2.55 -5.46
C ARG A 41 24.03 3.14 -5.33
N GLU A 42 24.54 3.29 -4.11
CA GLU A 42 25.87 3.85 -3.86
C GLU A 42 26.97 3.04 -4.57
N GLU A 43 26.87 1.71 -4.50
CA GLU A 43 27.76 0.79 -5.23
C GLU A 43 27.66 1.02 -6.74
N HIS A 44 26.44 1.06 -7.30
CA HIS A 44 26.22 1.27 -8.74
C HIS A 44 26.78 2.62 -9.23
N GLN A 45 26.65 3.67 -8.42
CA GLN A 45 27.15 5.00 -8.76
C GLN A 45 28.68 5.09 -8.69
N THR A 46 29.29 4.38 -7.73
CA THR A 46 30.75 4.32 -7.59
C THR A 46 31.38 3.56 -8.75
N THR A 47 30.82 2.39 -9.13
CA THR A 47 31.28 1.61 -10.30
C THR A 47 31.21 2.44 -11.60
N LEU A 48 30.15 3.22 -11.79
CA LEU A 48 30.04 4.11 -12.96
C LEU A 48 31.14 5.20 -12.96
N SER A 49 31.51 5.73 -11.79
CA SER A 49 32.55 6.76 -11.70
C SER A 49 33.97 6.24 -11.93
N GLU A 50 34.24 4.97 -11.61
CA GLU A 50 35.55 4.34 -11.79
C GLU A 50 35.83 3.98 -13.26
N ILE A 51 34.79 3.58 -14.01
CA ILE A 51 34.88 3.22 -15.43
C ILE A 51 35.08 4.46 -16.34
N GLY A 52 34.68 5.65 -15.87
CA GLY A 52 34.70 6.89 -16.65
C GLY A 52 36.07 7.35 -17.15
N ASN A 53 37.17 6.85 -16.59
CA ASN A 53 38.53 7.24 -16.99
C ASN A 53 39.08 6.49 -18.21
N ASP A 54 38.50 5.34 -18.59
CA ASP A 54 38.99 4.49 -19.71
C ASP A 54 37.87 4.05 -20.68
N ALA A 55 36.63 4.49 -20.45
CA ALA A 55 35.48 4.11 -21.27
C ALA A 55 35.45 4.78 -22.65
N THR A 56 35.00 4.04 -23.67
CA THR A 56 34.81 4.58 -25.01
C THR A 56 33.72 5.67 -25.03
N PRO A 57 33.75 6.64 -25.97
CA PRO A 57 32.74 7.70 -26.04
C PRO A 57 31.29 7.20 -26.13
N LYS A 58 31.08 5.98 -26.66
CA LYS A 58 29.77 5.33 -26.72
C LYS A 58 29.34 4.78 -25.36
N GLU A 59 30.25 4.16 -24.60
CA GLU A 59 29.98 3.70 -23.24
C GLU A 59 29.76 4.88 -22.28
N GLN A 60 30.50 5.97 -22.45
CA GLN A 60 30.26 7.21 -21.71
C GLN A 60 28.89 7.81 -22.04
N PHE A 61 28.46 7.78 -23.31
CA PHE A 61 27.13 8.22 -23.73
C PHE A 61 26.04 7.31 -23.12
N ASP A 62 26.14 6.00 -23.28
CA ASP A 62 25.16 5.06 -22.71
C ASP A 62 25.11 5.22 -21.17
N GLN A 63 26.25 5.31 -20.48
CA GLN A 63 26.29 5.55 -19.02
C GLN A 63 25.65 6.88 -18.62
N GLN A 64 25.86 7.95 -19.39
CA GLN A 64 25.34 9.28 -19.10
C GLN A 64 23.84 9.40 -19.39
N TYR A 65 23.27 8.56 -20.27
CA TYR A 65 21.88 8.70 -20.73
C TYR A 65 20.95 7.50 -20.48
N THR A 66 21.46 6.33 -20.04
CA THR A 66 20.61 5.15 -19.73
C THR A 66 19.58 5.48 -18.63
N ASN A 67 19.94 6.33 -17.67
CA ASN A 67 19.05 6.79 -16.58
C ASN A 67 18.37 8.15 -16.83
N VAL A 68 18.62 8.76 -18.00
CA VAL A 68 18.09 10.10 -18.35
C VAL A 68 16.80 10.01 -19.17
N PHE A 69 16.61 8.90 -19.90
CA PHE A 69 15.44 8.71 -20.77
C PHE A 69 14.31 7.82 -20.19
N THR A 70 14.51 7.17 -19.04
CA THR A 70 13.44 6.44 -18.37
C THR A 70 12.72 7.38 -17.38
N GLY A 71 11.56 7.90 -17.77
CA GLY A 71 10.67 8.57 -16.82
C GLY A 71 10.33 7.63 -15.66
N THR A 72 10.14 8.17 -14.46
CA THR A 72 9.74 7.38 -13.29
C THR A 72 8.29 6.92 -13.47
N VAL A 73 8.08 5.64 -13.76
CA VAL A 73 6.71 5.08 -13.87
C VAL A 73 6.11 4.87 -12.48
N ILE A 74 6.96 4.55 -11.50
CA ILE A 74 6.59 4.31 -10.10
C ILE A 74 7.06 5.50 -9.26
N ASP A 75 6.11 6.26 -8.72
CA ASP A 75 6.39 7.48 -7.98
C ASP A 75 6.77 7.20 -6.52
N GLN A 76 6.12 6.22 -5.90
CA GLN A 76 6.27 5.92 -4.48
C GLN A 76 6.24 4.42 -4.20
N LEU A 77 7.15 3.97 -3.33
CA LEU A 77 7.17 2.65 -2.71
C LEU A 77 6.76 2.77 -1.25
N ILE A 78 5.78 1.97 -0.82
CA ILE A 78 5.35 1.82 0.57
C ILE A 78 5.67 0.40 1.01
N VAL A 79 6.49 0.22 2.04
CA VAL A 79 6.92 -1.09 2.52
C VAL A 79 6.33 -1.36 3.91
N ILE A 80 5.53 -2.42 4.02
CA ILE A 80 4.93 -2.85 5.29
C ILE A 80 5.51 -4.21 5.67
N ASP A 81 6.13 -4.27 6.83
CA ASP A 81 6.61 -5.51 7.44
C ASP A 81 5.48 -6.17 8.24
N ARG A 82 5.18 -7.45 7.98
CA ARG A 82 4.14 -8.21 8.66
C ARG A 82 4.28 -8.19 10.18
N GLN A 83 5.50 -8.13 10.71
CA GLN A 83 5.71 -8.12 12.16
C GLN A 83 5.09 -6.90 12.87
N VAL A 84 4.73 -5.84 12.14
CA VAL A 84 4.03 -4.68 12.71
C VAL A 84 2.55 -4.95 12.98
N ASP A 85 1.99 -5.97 12.33
CA ASP A 85 0.59 -6.38 12.42
C ASP A 85 0.45 -7.91 12.32
N PRO A 86 0.87 -8.64 13.38
CA PRO A 86 0.76 -10.10 13.43
C PRO A 86 -0.68 -10.57 13.70
N LEU A 87 -1.59 -9.69 14.09
CA LEU A 87 -2.97 -10.04 14.43
C LEU A 87 -3.81 -10.27 13.16
N THR A 88 -3.72 -9.37 12.18
CA THR A 88 -4.58 -9.41 10.99
C THR A 88 -4.63 -10.77 10.27
N PRO A 89 -3.53 -11.52 10.08
CA PRO A 89 -3.59 -12.85 9.46
C PRO A 89 -4.35 -13.90 10.27
N LEU A 90 -4.39 -13.76 11.60
CA LEU A 90 -5.05 -14.72 12.49
C LEU A 90 -6.56 -14.47 12.61
N LEU A 91 -7.06 -13.36 12.06
CA LEU A 91 -8.47 -13.05 12.02
C LEU A 91 -9.13 -13.75 10.82
N THR A 92 -10.38 -14.19 10.99
CA THR A 92 -11.15 -14.79 9.88
C THR A 92 -11.44 -13.75 8.80
N GLN A 93 -10.99 -14.04 7.58
CA GLN A 93 -11.16 -13.15 6.43
C GLN A 93 -12.62 -13.20 5.92
N LEU A 94 -13.32 -12.06 5.91
CA LEU A 94 -14.74 -12.00 5.53
C LEU A 94 -15.00 -11.42 4.13
N THR A 95 -13.96 -11.33 3.31
CA THR A 95 -14.08 -10.93 1.90
C THR A 95 -14.26 -12.16 1.02
N TYR A 96 -14.86 -12.01 -0.16
CA TYR A 96 -15.12 -13.15 -1.05
C TYR A 96 -13.87 -14.01 -1.32
N GLU A 97 -12.76 -13.39 -1.74
CA GLU A 97 -11.50 -14.10 -1.98
C GLU A 97 -10.91 -14.66 -0.68
N GLY A 98 -11.04 -13.91 0.43
CA GLY A 98 -10.59 -14.36 1.75
C GLY A 98 -11.32 -15.61 2.24
N LEU A 99 -12.65 -15.67 2.10
CA LEU A 99 -13.44 -16.83 2.47
C LEU A 99 -13.11 -18.05 1.61
N ILE A 100 -12.80 -17.85 0.32
CA ILE A 100 -12.36 -18.95 -0.54
C ILE A 100 -11.02 -19.51 -0.03
N ASP A 101 -10.05 -18.66 0.30
CA ASP A 101 -8.74 -19.11 0.83
C ASP A 101 -8.87 -19.77 2.20
N GLU A 102 -9.75 -19.28 3.08
CA GLU A 102 -10.00 -19.88 4.40
C GLU A 102 -10.65 -21.26 4.31
N PHE A 103 -11.66 -21.46 3.46
CA PHE A 103 -12.43 -22.71 3.44
C PHE A 103 -11.93 -23.76 2.45
N TYR A 104 -11.33 -23.33 1.33
CA TYR A 104 -10.94 -24.22 0.24
C TYR A 104 -9.44 -24.12 -0.09
N GLY A 105 -8.76 -23.07 0.38
CA GLY A 105 -7.39 -22.77 0.01
C GLY A 105 -7.29 -22.24 -1.43
N VAL A 106 -6.49 -21.19 -1.62
CA VAL A 106 -6.07 -20.76 -2.94
C VAL A 106 -4.62 -21.17 -3.14
N SER A 107 -4.35 -21.84 -4.26
CA SER A 107 -3.00 -22.24 -4.66
C SER A 107 -2.11 -21.01 -4.92
N GLU A 108 -0.80 -21.20 -4.91
CA GLU A 108 0.15 -20.13 -5.27
C GLU A 108 -0.03 -19.61 -6.70
N SER A 109 -0.61 -20.42 -7.60
CA SER A 109 -0.96 -20.01 -8.96
C SER A 109 -2.27 -19.19 -9.05
N GLY A 110 -2.95 -18.97 -7.93
CA GLY A 110 -4.21 -18.22 -7.85
C GLY A 110 -5.44 -19.04 -8.24
N GLN A 111 -5.39 -20.37 -8.11
CA GLN A 111 -6.50 -21.27 -8.43
C GLN A 111 -7.12 -21.85 -7.15
N ALA A 112 -8.43 -22.06 -7.16
CA ALA A 112 -9.15 -22.66 -6.04
C ALA A 112 -10.06 -23.78 -6.55
N ASP A 113 -9.98 -24.95 -5.92
CA ASP A 113 -10.80 -26.11 -6.26
C ASP A 113 -12.07 -26.09 -5.42
N LEU A 114 -13.18 -25.74 -6.07
CA LEU A 114 -14.48 -25.60 -5.42
C LEU A 114 -15.41 -26.76 -5.77
N PRO A 115 -16.14 -27.32 -4.80
CA PRO A 115 -17.19 -28.28 -5.10
C PRO A 115 -18.34 -27.61 -5.87
N THR A 116 -18.89 -28.32 -6.86
CA THR A 116 -19.95 -27.78 -7.74
C THR A 116 -21.19 -27.32 -6.99
N SER A 117 -21.46 -27.88 -5.81
CA SER A 117 -22.57 -27.49 -4.93
C SER A 117 -22.48 -26.05 -4.44
N VAL A 118 -21.28 -25.48 -4.33
CA VAL A 118 -21.05 -24.10 -3.84
C VAL A 118 -21.26 -23.08 -4.96
N VAL A 119 -20.93 -23.45 -6.19
CA VAL A 119 -21.01 -22.57 -7.37
C VAL A 119 -22.42 -22.61 -7.99
N THR A 120 -23.16 -23.69 -7.79
CA THR A 120 -24.51 -23.82 -8.33
C THR A 120 -25.50 -22.96 -7.54
N PRO A 121 -26.23 -22.02 -8.18
CA PRO A 121 -27.19 -21.19 -7.48
C PRO A 121 -28.28 -22.08 -6.84
N PRO A 122 -28.68 -21.81 -5.59
CA PRO A 122 -29.70 -22.60 -4.91
C PRO A 122 -31.03 -22.53 -5.65
N SER A 123 -31.74 -23.66 -5.72
CA SER A 123 -33.10 -23.69 -6.25
C SER A 123 -34.03 -22.84 -5.37
N GLN A 124 -35.02 -22.16 -5.95
CA GLN A 124 -35.89 -21.19 -5.25
C GLN A 124 -36.54 -21.71 -3.94
N GLN A 125 -36.66 -23.03 -3.75
CA GLN A 125 -37.21 -23.64 -2.53
C GLN A 125 -36.24 -23.64 -1.32
N GLN A 126 -34.92 -23.58 -1.52
CA GLN A 126 -33.93 -23.58 -0.42
C GLN A 126 -33.73 -22.19 0.23
N GLN A 127 -34.05 -21.11 -0.50
CA GLN A 127 -33.88 -19.74 0.00
C GLN A 127 -34.82 -19.38 1.16
N GLN A 128 -36.01 -19.98 1.24
CA GLN A 128 -36.96 -19.73 2.35
C GLN A 128 -36.56 -20.44 3.66
N GLN A 129 -35.89 -21.60 3.59
CA GLN A 129 -35.43 -22.31 4.80
C GLN A 129 -34.15 -21.72 5.39
N GLN A 130 -33.23 -21.20 4.55
CA GLN A 130 -32.00 -20.56 5.02
C GLN A 130 -32.26 -19.22 5.74
N GLN A 131 -33.23 -18.42 5.29
CA GLN A 131 -33.59 -17.15 5.96
C GLN A 131 -34.13 -17.36 7.39
N GLN A 132 -34.86 -18.45 7.65
CA GLN A 132 -35.35 -18.76 9.00
C GLN A 132 -34.24 -19.26 9.93
N HIS A 133 -33.28 -20.05 9.41
CA HIS A 133 -32.13 -20.52 10.19
C HIS A 133 -31.15 -19.38 10.54
N GLN A 134 -30.89 -18.46 9.61
CA GLN A 134 -30.00 -17.31 9.85
C GLN A 134 -30.55 -16.37 10.94
N GLN A 135 -31.86 -16.09 10.95
CA GLN A 135 -32.49 -15.27 12.00
C GLN A 135 -32.54 -15.96 13.38
N HIS A 136 -32.51 -17.30 13.44
CA HIS A 136 -32.48 -18.04 14.69
C HIS A 136 -31.06 -18.10 15.28
N GLN A 137 -30.05 -18.30 14.42
CA GLN A 137 -28.65 -18.35 14.83
C GLN A 137 -28.13 -16.97 15.27
N GLN A 138 -28.52 -15.89 14.59
CA GLN A 138 -28.13 -14.52 14.95
C GLN A 138 -28.80 -14.03 16.24
N ARG A 139 -29.95 -14.60 16.64
CA ARG A 139 -30.58 -14.36 17.95
C ARG A 139 -29.89 -15.11 19.09
N GLN A 140 -29.30 -16.28 18.82
CA GLN A 140 -28.60 -17.06 19.83
C GLN A 140 -27.19 -16.50 20.13
N LEU A 141 -26.49 -15.93 19.13
CA LEU A 141 -25.21 -15.26 19.37
C LEU A 141 -25.34 -13.95 20.17
N ASN A 142 -26.49 -13.26 20.11
CA ASN A 142 -26.71 -12.00 20.83
C ASN A 142 -27.20 -12.17 22.28
N GLN A 143 -27.32 -13.41 22.80
CA GLN A 143 -27.80 -13.67 24.17
C GLN A 143 -26.71 -13.92 25.21
N HIS A 144 -25.43 -13.77 24.88
CA HIS A 144 -24.33 -13.96 25.84
C HIS A 144 -23.18 -12.97 25.64
N VAL A 145 -23.42 -11.67 25.88
CA VAL A 145 -22.34 -10.72 26.20
C VAL A 145 -22.86 -9.65 27.17
N HIS A 146 -22.76 -9.92 28.47
CA HIS A 146 -22.61 -8.84 29.45
C HIS A 146 -21.73 -9.35 30.59
N ASP A 147 -20.42 -9.19 30.44
CA ASP A 147 -19.50 -9.15 31.58
C ASP A 147 -18.86 -7.75 31.60
N PRO A 148 -19.03 -6.99 32.69
CA PRO A 148 -18.22 -5.81 32.95
C PRO A 148 -16.88 -6.24 33.56
N ASP A 149 -15.86 -5.45 33.29
CA ASP A 149 -14.48 -5.56 33.75
C ASP A 149 -13.59 -6.60 33.06
N HIS A 150 -12.65 -6.11 32.25
CA HIS A 150 -11.23 -6.40 32.49
C HIS A 150 -10.32 -5.26 32.02
N THR A 151 -9.36 -5.01 32.91
CA THR A 151 -8.28 -4.05 32.93
C THR A 151 -7.53 -3.93 31.60
N GLN A 152 -7.50 -2.72 31.03
CA GLN A 152 -6.78 -2.41 29.79
C GLN A 152 -5.27 -2.33 30.04
N HIS A 153 -4.49 -3.15 29.34
CA HIS A 153 -3.05 -2.99 29.25
C HIS A 153 -2.72 -1.77 28.37
N ALA A 154 -2.03 -0.80 28.96
CA ALA A 154 -1.96 0.60 28.52
C ALA A 154 -1.09 0.92 27.29
N VAL A 155 -0.77 -0.05 26.42
CA VAL A 155 0.12 0.17 25.26
C VAL A 155 -0.62 0.05 23.91
N THR A 156 -1.80 -0.60 23.87
CA THR A 156 -2.53 -0.89 22.61
C THR A 156 -3.83 -0.07 22.42
N ALA A 157 -4.34 0.57 23.48
CA ALA A 157 -5.63 1.28 23.42
C ALA A 157 -5.60 2.58 22.60
N ASP A 158 -4.45 3.26 22.60
CA ASP A 158 -4.27 4.56 21.95
C ASP A 158 -4.17 4.46 20.42
N SER A 159 -3.45 3.46 19.90
CA SER A 159 -3.37 3.21 18.45
C SER A 159 -4.71 2.77 17.89
N ARG A 160 -5.44 1.90 18.62
CA ARG A 160 -6.80 1.45 18.28
C ARG A 160 -7.75 2.62 18.03
N LYS A 161 -7.78 3.59 18.94
CA LYS A 161 -8.65 4.77 18.83
C LYS A 161 -8.17 5.75 17.76
N LYS A 162 -6.86 6.01 17.68
CA LYS A 162 -6.29 6.99 16.74
C LYS A 162 -6.33 6.53 15.28
N LEU A 163 -6.27 5.24 15.03
CA LEU A 163 -6.37 4.64 13.69
C LEU A 163 -7.77 4.13 13.35
N ASN A 164 -8.75 4.33 14.24
CA ASN A 164 -10.11 3.84 14.09
C ASN A 164 -10.14 2.35 13.67
N LEU A 165 -9.47 1.49 14.46
CA LEU A 165 -9.32 0.06 14.10
C LEU A 165 -10.60 -0.74 14.31
N ILE A 166 -11.56 -0.24 15.10
CA ILE A 166 -12.82 -0.93 15.39
C ILE A 166 -13.97 -0.01 14.97
N SER A 167 -14.92 -0.57 14.22
CA SER A 167 -16.15 0.07 13.82
C SER A 167 -17.34 -0.83 14.15
N ASP A 168 -18.27 -0.33 14.95
CA ASP A 168 -19.45 -1.10 15.42
C ASP A 168 -20.57 -1.17 14.38
N GLN A 169 -20.51 -0.35 13.33
CA GLN A 169 -21.52 -0.26 12.27
C GLN A 169 -20.92 -0.76 10.95
N GLN A 170 -21.35 -1.93 10.50
CA GLN A 170 -20.93 -2.54 9.25
C GLN A 170 -22.10 -2.67 8.29
N GLU A 171 -21.95 -2.11 7.09
CA GLU A 171 -22.82 -2.36 5.95
C GLU A 171 -22.03 -3.23 4.96
N ASP A 172 -22.44 -4.50 4.80
CA ASP A 172 -21.71 -5.47 3.97
C ASP A 172 -21.81 -5.20 2.47
N LEU A 173 -22.92 -4.57 2.04
CA LEU A 173 -23.23 -4.37 0.63
C LEU A 173 -22.66 -3.07 0.05
N ASP A 174 -22.53 -2.03 0.86
CA ASP A 174 -21.93 -0.74 0.47
C ASP A 174 -21.04 -0.19 1.60
N PRO A 175 -19.88 -0.82 1.83
CA PRO A 175 -19.03 -0.46 2.96
C PRO A 175 -18.46 0.96 2.78
N SER A 176 -18.53 1.77 3.85
CA SER A 176 -17.95 3.13 3.87
C SER A 176 -16.48 3.16 4.32
N ASP A 177 -16.00 2.06 4.93
CA ASP A 177 -14.65 1.92 5.48
C ASP A 177 -14.15 0.48 5.34
N ILE A 178 -12.82 0.28 5.40
CA ILE A 178 -12.15 -1.02 5.22
C ILE A 178 -12.43 -2.03 6.35
N ALA A 179 -13.11 -1.64 7.41
CA ALA A 179 -13.46 -2.51 8.53
C ALA A 179 -14.37 -3.70 8.14
N PHE A 180 -15.00 -3.64 6.97
CA PHE A 180 -15.83 -4.74 6.44
C PHE A 180 -15.05 -6.06 6.24
N THR A 181 -13.72 -5.98 6.10
CA THR A 181 -12.92 -7.17 5.77
C THR A 181 -12.75 -8.16 6.91
N TYR A 182 -12.93 -7.71 8.17
CA TYR A 182 -12.76 -8.51 9.39
C TYR A 182 -13.82 -8.17 10.46
N SER A 183 -15.11 -8.18 10.10
CA SER A 183 -16.24 -8.03 11.04
C SER A 183 -16.16 -6.77 11.93
N GLY A 184 -15.86 -5.61 11.34
CA GLY A 184 -15.74 -4.35 12.06
C GLY A 184 -14.31 -4.03 12.49
N TYR A 185 -13.34 -4.93 12.28
CA TYR A 185 -11.91 -4.62 12.42
C TYR A 185 -11.28 -4.14 11.11
N ALA A 186 -10.63 -2.98 11.14
CA ALA A 186 -9.82 -2.47 10.04
C ALA A 186 -8.36 -2.92 10.21
N PRO A 187 -7.77 -3.62 9.21
CA PRO A 187 -6.38 -4.08 9.29
C PRO A 187 -5.40 -2.96 9.62
N LEU A 188 -4.61 -3.13 10.68
CA LEU A 188 -3.63 -2.14 11.10
C LEU A 188 -2.62 -1.86 9.97
N SER A 189 -2.18 -2.90 9.27
CA SER A 189 -1.29 -2.81 8.11
C SER A 189 -1.85 -1.91 6.99
N VAL A 190 -3.15 -2.03 6.67
CA VAL A 190 -3.81 -1.23 5.61
C VAL A 190 -4.09 0.19 6.11
N ARG A 191 -4.40 0.37 7.40
CA ARG A 191 -4.49 1.71 8.02
C ARG A 191 -3.16 2.45 7.96
N LEU A 192 -2.04 1.76 8.15
CA LEU A 192 -0.71 2.34 7.97
C LEU A 192 -0.50 2.81 6.52
N VAL A 193 -0.94 2.04 5.52
CA VAL A 193 -0.90 2.48 4.11
C VAL A 193 -1.79 3.72 3.90
N GLN A 194 -3.02 3.73 4.43
CA GLN A 194 -3.90 4.90 4.36
C GLN A 194 -3.30 6.15 5.02
N CYS A 195 -2.55 6.02 6.12
CA CYS A 195 -1.79 7.13 6.72
C CYS A 195 -0.78 7.76 5.74
N VAL A 196 -0.39 7.05 4.68
CA VAL A 196 0.48 7.59 3.63
C VAL A 196 -0.35 8.15 2.48
N ILE A 197 -1.30 7.38 1.92
CA ILE A 197 -1.98 7.69 0.65
C ILE A 197 -3.38 8.33 0.78
N ASP A 198 -4.06 8.13 1.91
CA ASP A 198 -5.41 8.65 2.19
C ASP A 198 -5.52 9.14 3.64
N LYS A 199 -4.66 10.11 3.99
CA LYS A 199 -4.58 10.72 5.33
C LYS A 199 -5.91 11.29 5.81
N SER A 200 -6.74 11.76 4.89
CA SER A 200 -8.01 12.40 5.22
C SER A 200 -9.00 11.46 5.88
N SER A 201 -8.97 10.19 5.49
CA SER A 201 -9.88 9.16 5.96
C SER A 201 -9.51 8.58 7.31
N VAL A 202 -8.23 8.68 7.70
CA VAL A 202 -7.74 8.13 8.98
C VAL A 202 -7.47 9.23 10.00
N LEU A 203 -6.78 10.31 9.60
CA LEU A 203 -6.35 11.39 10.50
C LEU A 203 -7.36 12.56 10.55
N GLY A 204 -8.41 12.50 9.72
CA GLY A 204 -9.56 13.40 9.74
C GLY A 204 -9.52 14.58 8.76
N PRO A 205 -10.56 15.44 8.79
CA PRO A 205 -10.82 16.44 7.74
C PRO A 205 -9.75 17.53 7.61
N LYS A 206 -8.91 17.72 8.65
CA LYS A 206 -7.76 18.64 8.62
C LYS A 206 -6.77 18.29 7.49
N TYR A 207 -6.78 17.03 7.04
CA TYR A 207 -5.95 16.52 5.96
C TYR A 207 -6.70 16.41 4.61
N LYS A 208 -8.00 16.74 4.57
CA LYS A 208 -8.88 16.73 3.38
C LYS A 208 -8.46 17.74 2.29
N LYS A 209 -7.71 18.77 2.68
CA LYS A 209 -7.16 19.80 1.77
C LYS A 209 -5.77 19.45 1.19
N ARG A 210 -5.18 18.31 1.58
CA ARG A 210 -3.78 17.96 1.29
C ARG A 210 -3.55 16.52 0.82
N ALA A 211 -4.62 15.75 0.61
CA ALA A 211 -4.58 14.44 -0.05
C ALA A 211 -4.46 14.56 -1.58
N ALA A 212 -3.95 15.70 -2.09
CA ALA A 212 -3.54 15.79 -3.47
C ALA A 212 -2.21 15.04 -3.62
N VAL A 213 -2.30 13.71 -3.71
CA VAL A 213 -1.47 12.97 -4.67
C VAL A 213 -1.97 13.35 -6.08
N GLY A 214 -2.07 14.65 -6.37
CA GLY A 214 -2.10 15.15 -7.74
C GLY A 214 -0.67 15.08 -8.27
N PRO A 215 -0.44 15.25 -9.59
CA PRO A 215 0.92 15.29 -10.15
C PRO A 215 1.73 16.25 -9.28
N VAL A 216 2.69 15.72 -8.51
CA VAL A 216 3.42 16.55 -7.57
C VAL A 216 4.41 17.27 -8.45
N THR A 217 3.99 18.42 -8.98
CA THR A 217 4.79 19.27 -9.83
C THR A 217 5.87 19.91 -8.95
N GLY A 218 6.94 19.13 -8.72
CA GLY A 218 8.16 19.56 -8.06
C GLY A 218 8.51 18.81 -6.79
N ALA A 219 9.80 18.45 -6.68
CA ALA A 219 10.43 17.76 -5.54
C ALA A 219 10.07 18.35 -4.16
N ALA A 220 9.93 19.67 -4.07
CA ALA A 220 9.68 20.40 -2.82
C ALA A 220 8.25 20.22 -2.26
N ALA A 221 7.25 20.00 -3.13
CA ALA A 221 5.87 19.76 -2.69
C ALA A 221 5.68 18.31 -2.19
N ALA A 222 6.36 17.35 -2.82
CA ALA A 222 6.38 15.95 -2.40
C ALA A 222 7.06 15.79 -1.03
N ALA A 223 8.20 16.46 -0.83
CA ALA A 223 8.95 16.48 0.43
C ALA A 223 8.15 17.07 1.60
N SER A 224 7.31 18.09 1.35
CA SER A 224 6.65 18.85 2.41
C SER A 224 5.31 18.28 2.90
N THR A 225 4.71 17.30 2.19
CA THR A 225 3.37 16.75 2.52
C THR A 225 3.21 15.23 2.42
N GLY A 226 4.11 14.51 1.75
CA GLY A 226 4.00 13.05 1.61
C GLY A 226 4.58 12.25 2.79
N GLY A 227 4.58 10.92 2.64
CA GLY A 227 5.15 9.97 3.61
C GLY A 227 4.39 9.94 4.93
N TRP A 228 5.13 9.81 6.04
CA TRP A 228 4.55 9.66 7.39
C TRP A 228 4.07 10.96 8.03
N LYS A 229 4.15 12.09 7.31
CA LYS A 229 3.83 13.39 7.86
C LYS A 229 2.38 13.52 8.31
N GLY A 230 2.17 13.86 9.59
CA GLY A 230 0.88 13.90 10.27
C GLY A 230 0.52 12.63 11.03
N ALA A 231 1.16 11.50 10.75
CA ALA A 231 0.93 10.22 11.42
C ALA A 231 2.02 9.90 12.46
N GLU A 232 3.03 10.75 12.64
CA GLU A 232 4.23 10.45 13.44
C GLU A 232 3.91 10.08 14.89
N GLU A 233 2.95 10.76 15.50
CA GLU A 233 2.53 10.49 16.87
C GLU A 233 1.89 9.11 17.02
N ILE A 234 1.17 8.65 15.99
CA ILE A 234 0.54 7.33 15.98
C ILE A 234 1.60 6.23 15.81
N LEU A 235 2.60 6.48 14.96
CA LEU A 235 3.65 5.51 14.67
C LEU A 235 4.53 5.19 15.89
N LYS A 236 4.57 6.05 16.92
CA LYS A 236 5.28 5.79 18.18
C LYS A 236 4.71 4.59 18.95
N TYR A 237 3.43 4.29 18.75
CA TYR A 237 2.75 3.18 19.42
C TYR A 237 2.87 1.86 18.66
N ILE A 238 3.43 1.88 17.45
CA ILE A 238 3.53 0.70 16.59
C ILE A 238 4.99 0.23 16.61
N PRO A 239 5.27 -1.05 16.93
CA PRO A 239 6.63 -1.55 17.06
C PRO A 239 7.41 -1.48 15.75
N GLY A 240 8.73 -1.36 15.88
CA GLY A 240 9.68 -1.34 14.78
C GLY A 240 9.99 0.07 14.23
N PRO A 241 11.05 0.19 13.43
CA PRO A 241 11.50 1.45 12.85
C PRO A 241 10.51 1.97 11.81
N ARG A 242 10.62 3.26 11.50
CA ARG A 242 9.93 3.91 10.38
C ARG A 242 10.97 4.44 9.40
N VAL A 243 10.64 4.36 8.12
CA VAL A 243 11.49 4.82 7.02
C VAL A 243 10.72 5.84 6.21
N ASP A 244 11.37 6.93 5.81
CA ASP A 244 10.80 7.93 4.92
C ASP A 244 11.90 8.60 4.08
N GLU A 245 12.36 7.89 3.07
CA GLU A 245 13.47 8.29 2.21
C GLU A 245 12.96 8.95 0.94
N LEU A 246 13.37 10.19 0.71
CA LEU A 246 13.13 10.89 -0.54
C LEU A 246 14.33 10.68 -1.46
N GLN A 247 14.09 10.05 -2.61
CA GLN A 247 15.14 9.80 -3.58
C GLN A 247 15.10 10.87 -4.66
N HIS A 248 16.28 11.42 -4.97
CA HIS A 248 16.45 12.34 -6.09
C HIS A 248 17.29 11.66 -7.15
N SER A 249 16.75 11.46 -8.35
CA SER A 249 17.60 11.25 -9.52
C SER A 249 18.08 12.60 -10.04
N GLU A 250 19.31 12.68 -10.54
CA GLU A 250 19.81 13.91 -11.18
C GLU A 250 18.94 14.33 -12.37
N SER A 251 18.33 13.34 -13.05
CA SER A 251 17.33 13.53 -14.11
C SER A 251 16.07 14.23 -13.60
N PHE A 252 15.56 13.90 -12.40
CA PHE A 252 14.40 14.56 -11.80
C PHE A 252 14.67 16.03 -11.45
N ILE A 253 15.87 16.35 -10.95
CA ILE A 253 16.27 17.74 -10.66
C ILE A 253 16.38 18.56 -11.95
N ARG A 254 16.94 17.97 -13.02
CA ARG A 254 17.05 18.64 -14.33
C ARG A 254 15.69 18.82 -14.99
N GLU A 255 14.82 17.80 -14.99
CA GLU A 255 13.46 17.91 -15.52
C GLU A 255 12.62 18.94 -14.75
N ASP A 256 12.68 18.97 -13.41
CA ASP A 256 11.92 19.96 -12.63
C ASP A 256 12.42 21.38 -12.89
N LYS A 257 13.75 21.58 -13.01
CA LYS A 257 14.33 22.87 -13.42
C LYS A 257 13.92 23.26 -14.84
N LEU A 258 14.01 22.34 -15.80
CA LEU A 258 13.61 22.54 -17.20
C LEU A 258 12.11 22.85 -17.32
N ARG A 259 11.25 22.10 -16.62
CA ARG A 259 9.80 22.36 -16.58
C ARG A 259 9.48 23.70 -15.93
N LYS A 260 10.11 24.05 -14.81
CA LYS A 260 9.95 25.39 -14.20
C LYS A 260 10.36 26.51 -15.15
N ILE A 261 11.43 26.33 -15.92
CA ILE A 261 11.88 27.29 -16.94
C ILE A 261 10.88 27.37 -18.10
N LEU A 262 10.38 26.23 -18.59
CA LEU A 262 9.39 26.16 -19.66
C LEU A 262 8.05 26.79 -19.26
N VAL A 263 7.56 26.50 -18.05
CA VAL A 263 6.32 27.09 -17.48
C VAL A 263 6.48 28.59 -17.23
N LYS A 264 7.67 29.04 -16.78
CA LYS A 264 7.98 30.46 -16.61
C LYS A 264 8.01 31.21 -17.95
N ASN A 265 8.44 30.55 -19.03
CA ASN A 265 8.44 31.12 -20.38
C ASN A 265 7.04 31.12 -21.03
N SER A 266 6.18 30.14 -20.73
CA SER A 266 4.79 30.14 -21.21
C SER A 266 3.91 31.22 -20.54
N GLY A 267 4.26 31.64 -19.31
CA GLY A 267 3.54 32.67 -18.56
C GLY A 267 3.62 34.09 -19.13
N LYS A 268 4.50 34.36 -20.11
CA LYS A 268 4.66 35.70 -20.73
C LYS A 268 4.04 35.85 -22.12
N ARG A 269 3.52 34.79 -22.76
CA ARG A 269 3.01 34.87 -24.15
C ARG A 269 1.49 34.80 -24.31
N ASN A 270 0.74 34.36 -23.29
CA ASN A 270 -0.70 34.12 -23.46
C ASN A 270 -1.53 34.88 -22.40
N ALA A 271 -1.64 36.21 -22.55
CA ALA A 271 -2.63 37.04 -21.85
C ALA A 271 -3.85 37.38 -22.73
N ALA A 272 -4.07 36.65 -23.83
CA ALA A 272 -5.25 36.79 -24.69
C ALA A 272 -5.61 35.43 -25.29
N GLY A 273 -6.62 34.77 -24.70
CA GLY A 273 -7.07 33.45 -25.17
C GLY A 273 -7.83 32.68 -24.09
N LYS A 274 -8.98 33.19 -23.66
CA LYS A 274 -9.99 32.37 -22.97
C LYS A 274 -10.57 31.39 -24.01
N ASN A 275 -10.34 30.10 -23.80
CA ASN A 275 -10.89 28.92 -24.49
C ASN A 275 -9.81 28.07 -25.18
N GLY A 276 -9.30 27.12 -24.41
CA GLY A 276 -8.38 26.09 -24.86
C GLY A 276 -8.11 25.15 -23.70
N GLY A 277 -9.06 24.26 -23.44
CA GLY A 277 -8.92 23.17 -22.47
C GLY A 277 -7.85 22.19 -22.95
N GLY A 278 -6.59 22.56 -22.76
CA GLY A 278 -5.51 21.59 -22.71
C GLY A 278 -5.62 20.87 -21.38
N ALA A 279 -6.41 19.80 -21.34
CA ALA A 279 -6.33 18.84 -20.25
C ALA A 279 -4.87 18.40 -20.17
N ALA A 280 -4.14 18.90 -19.16
CA ALA A 280 -2.88 18.27 -18.78
C ALA A 280 -3.19 16.78 -18.69
N ILE A 281 -2.46 15.96 -19.43
CA ILE A 281 -2.52 14.51 -19.28
C ILE A 281 -2.13 14.26 -17.82
N GLY A 282 -3.13 14.18 -16.96
CA GLY A 282 -2.97 13.99 -15.53
C GLY A 282 -2.58 12.55 -15.35
N ASN A 283 -1.31 12.24 -15.53
CA ASN A 283 -0.80 10.91 -15.22
C ASN A 283 -1.11 10.64 -13.75
N LYS A 284 -1.93 9.61 -13.51
CA LYS A 284 -2.17 9.08 -12.17
C LYS A 284 -0.83 8.65 -11.59
N HIS A 285 -0.59 8.97 -10.31
CA HIS A 285 0.62 8.50 -9.63
C HIS A 285 0.58 7.00 -9.46
N THR A 286 1.67 6.30 -9.72
CA THR A 286 1.73 4.87 -9.44
C THR A 286 2.38 4.65 -8.07
N VAL A 287 1.62 4.05 -7.16
CA VAL A 287 2.08 3.69 -5.81
C VAL A 287 2.24 2.18 -5.73
N LEU A 288 3.46 1.73 -5.45
CA LEU A 288 3.78 0.34 -5.19
C LEU A 288 3.71 0.08 -3.68
N VAL A 289 2.79 -0.78 -3.24
CA VAL A 289 2.70 -1.23 -1.84
C VAL A 289 3.28 -2.63 -1.75
N LEU A 290 4.40 -2.77 -1.04
CA LEU A 290 5.10 -4.02 -0.82
C LEU A 290 4.85 -4.53 0.61
N PHE A 291 4.29 -5.72 0.73
CA PHE A 291 4.19 -6.45 1.99
C PHE A 291 5.34 -7.45 2.12
N VAL A 292 6.15 -7.30 3.16
CA VAL A 292 7.24 -8.22 3.51
C VAL A 292 6.77 -9.09 4.67
N GLY A 293 6.81 -10.42 4.49
CA GLY A 293 6.24 -11.38 5.44
C GLY A 293 4.79 -11.79 5.11
N GLY A 294 4.29 -11.41 3.95
CA GLY A 294 3.02 -11.87 3.41
C GLY A 294 1.83 -10.93 3.64
N ILE A 295 0.80 -11.12 2.84
CA ILE A 295 -0.46 -10.37 2.86
C ILE A 295 -1.64 -11.34 2.75
N THR A 296 -2.76 -11.01 3.38
CA THR A 296 -4.02 -11.78 3.26
C THR A 296 -4.86 -11.32 2.08
N TYR A 297 -5.80 -12.13 1.62
CA TYR A 297 -6.75 -11.71 0.58
C TYR A 297 -7.73 -10.63 1.08
N ALA A 298 -8.07 -10.64 2.37
CA ALA A 298 -8.83 -9.56 2.98
C ALA A 298 -8.08 -8.22 2.96
N GLU A 299 -6.78 -8.20 3.23
CA GLU A 299 -5.96 -6.99 3.11
C GLU A 299 -5.85 -6.51 1.64
N ILE A 300 -5.71 -7.43 0.68
CA ILE A 300 -5.76 -7.12 -0.76
C ILE A 300 -7.10 -6.45 -1.12
N SER A 301 -8.21 -7.01 -0.65
CA SER A 301 -9.56 -6.46 -0.88
C SER A 301 -9.72 -5.07 -0.25
N ALA A 302 -9.19 -4.85 0.96
CA ALA A 302 -9.18 -3.54 1.59
C ALA A 302 -8.36 -2.51 0.78
N LEU A 303 -7.18 -2.89 0.29
CA LEU A 303 -6.35 -2.01 -0.57
C LEU A 303 -7.04 -1.70 -1.90
N ARG A 304 -7.71 -2.68 -2.52
CA ARG A 304 -8.53 -2.46 -3.72
C ARG A 304 -9.69 -1.50 -3.45
N PHE A 305 -10.36 -1.63 -2.31
CA PHE A 305 -11.41 -0.70 -1.88
C PHE A 305 -10.87 0.74 -1.74
N VAL A 306 -9.71 0.90 -1.09
CA VAL A 306 -9.04 2.21 -0.94
C VAL A 306 -8.64 2.79 -2.30
N ALA A 307 -8.07 1.99 -3.20
CA ALA A 307 -7.69 2.41 -4.54
C ALA A 307 -8.91 2.87 -5.36
N LYS A 308 -10.04 2.14 -5.30
CA LYS A 308 -11.27 2.48 -6.01
C LYS A 308 -11.82 3.85 -5.60
N ARG A 309 -11.77 4.18 -4.31
CA ARG A 309 -12.26 5.50 -3.82
C ARG A 309 -11.40 6.68 -4.28
N SER A 310 -10.14 6.43 -4.63
CA SER A 310 -9.18 7.45 -5.07
C SER A 310 -8.64 7.16 -6.47
N GLU A 311 -9.43 6.51 -7.32
CA GLU A 311 -9.01 6.00 -8.63
C GLU A 311 -8.52 7.10 -9.59
N HIS A 312 -8.92 8.35 -9.37
CA HIS A 312 -8.48 9.50 -10.15
C HIS A 312 -7.14 10.12 -9.68
N LEU A 313 -6.64 9.71 -8.51
CA LEU A 313 -5.41 10.26 -7.91
C LEU A 313 -4.21 9.36 -8.16
N TYR A 314 -4.38 8.05 -7.96
CA TYR A 314 -3.29 7.10 -8.07
C TYR A 314 -3.72 5.73 -8.62
N ASN A 315 -2.78 5.04 -9.24
CA ASN A 315 -2.82 3.62 -9.53
C ASN A 315 -2.08 2.88 -8.40
N LEU A 316 -2.74 1.91 -7.77
CA LEU A 316 -2.13 1.11 -6.71
C LEU A 316 -1.66 -0.23 -7.29
N VAL A 317 -0.38 -0.54 -7.10
CA VAL A 317 0.19 -1.86 -7.41
C VAL A 317 0.54 -2.53 -6.08
N ILE A 318 0.04 -3.74 -5.87
CA ILE A 318 0.32 -4.52 -4.66
C ILE A 318 1.39 -5.56 -5.01
N ALA A 319 2.45 -5.61 -4.22
CA ALA A 319 3.47 -6.63 -4.25
C ALA A 319 3.59 -7.27 -2.87
N THR A 320 3.97 -8.53 -2.81
CA THR A 320 4.12 -9.25 -1.54
C THR A 320 5.16 -10.35 -1.68
N THR A 321 5.76 -10.75 -0.56
CA THR A 321 6.63 -11.94 -0.49
C THR A 321 5.87 -13.26 -0.49
N GLY A 322 4.55 -13.22 -0.28
CA GLY A 322 3.67 -14.40 -0.28
C GLY A 322 2.24 -14.04 0.13
N ILE A 323 1.31 -14.98 -0.07
CA ILE A 323 -0.05 -14.88 0.46
C ILE A 323 -0.12 -15.71 1.74
N ILE A 324 -0.73 -15.16 2.78
CA ILE A 324 -0.79 -15.78 4.11
C ILE A 324 -2.23 -15.79 4.64
N SER A 325 -2.55 -16.79 5.46
CA SER A 325 -3.82 -16.96 6.18
C SER A 325 -3.54 -17.43 7.60
N GLY A 326 -4.56 -17.48 8.45
CA GLY A 326 -4.43 -17.90 9.85
C GLY A 326 -3.82 -19.31 9.96
N ASP A 327 -4.37 -20.25 9.19
CA ASP A 327 -3.89 -21.63 9.14
C ASP A 327 -2.42 -21.71 8.70
N LYS A 328 -2.04 -21.00 7.63
CA LYS A 328 -0.64 -20.97 7.15
C LYS A 328 0.33 -20.43 8.21
N VAL A 329 -0.10 -19.47 9.04
CA VAL A 329 0.72 -18.95 10.16
C VAL A 329 0.85 -19.99 11.26
N ILE A 330 -0.25 -20.64 11.63
CA ILE A 330 -0.29 -21.64 12.69
C ILE A 330 0.54 -22.86 12.29
N ASP A 331 0.35 -23.38 11.08
CA ASP A 331 1.09 -24.50 10.54
C ASP A 331 2.59 -24.22 10.53
N ALA A 332 3.01 -23.05 10.05
CA ALA A 332 4.42 -22.64 10.07
C ALA A 332 5.01 -22.54 11.49
N CYS A 333 4.19 -22.26 12.51
CA CYS A 333 4.61 -22.26 13.91
C CYS A 333 4.66 -23.68 14.51
N LEU A 334 3.83 -24.60 14.02
CA LEU A 334 3.75 -25.99 14.49
C LEU A 334 4.80 -26.90 13.84
N GLU A 335 5.27 -26.57 12.64
CA GLU A 335 6.32 -27.30 11.92
C GLU A 335 7.76 -27.04 12.45
N VAL A 336 7.89 -26.52 13.68
CA VAL A 336 9.18 -26.23 14.36
C VAL A 336 9.58 -27.35 15.31
#